data_AF-A0A2D6ANB0-F1
#
_entry.id   AF-A0A2D6ANB0-F1
#
_cell.length_a   1.000
_cell.length_b   1.000
_cell.length_c   1.000
_cell.angle_alpha   90.00
_cell.angle_beta   90.00
_cell.angle_gamma   90.00
#
_symmetry.space_group_name_H-M   'P 1'
#
loop_
_entity.id
_entity.type
_entity.pdbx_description
1 polymer ?
#
loop_
_entity_poly.entity_id
_entity_poly.type
_entity_poly.pdbx_seq_one_letter_code
_entity_poly.pdbx_strand_id
1 'polypeptide(L)'
;MLCLNAGYIGTEKHLIFEPCTESFSWVNTVPPQAWTWGFRNTPRMFEDVACLLHEKILPLIPEPHRKATQLIWSDTMETIPWKKILPSFLYDTRLKAFLKQLGSTYKIFYESPYAFIFEKYSSVTEKLQPARINIEKWKTYLNDEKSPTVQKVLRSFLPINNDFAILPQYDYCKTSTGRAVMRSGPQILTLPSAYRNIIVPTRDENAIIQVDFISLEPRVALFAAQKSIKYHDVYRYVLDEVFDGKVTRPHAKLATLCALYGVSLKKLQQMMPNENAAQVVQRIKKFFGVRERTKILRRDIVNNSVFYNYFGRNLKFDEELADHVLFSRFVQSTAVDVSMLGFCQLLESNELKTADIRPLFVLHDALILELPFKQISMVREYCNTGITIEQFGTFPLEVKMVE
;
A
#
# COMPACT_ATOMS: atom_id res chain seq x y z
N MET A 1 -13.49 -7.68 -17.13
CA MET A 1 -14.79 -7.73 -16.43
C MET A 1 -14.89 -6.78 -15.23
N LEU A 2 -15.96 -5.97 -15.20
CA LEU A 2 -16.36 -5.09 -14.09
C LEU A 2 -17.71 -5.54 -13.52
N CYS A 3 -17.89 -5.48 -12.20
CA CYS A 3 -19.14 -5.77 -11.49
C CYS A 3 -19.59 -4.53 -10.70
N LEU A 4 -20.77 -4.00 -11.02
CA LEU A 4 -21.35 -2.87 -10.33
C LEU A 4 -22.32 -3.35 -9.25
N ASN A 5 -22.20 -2.79 -8.05
CA ASN A 5 -23.03 -3.11 -6.90
C ASN A 5 -24.51 -2.77 -7.19
N ALA A 6 -25.40 -3.69 -6.82
CA ALA A 6 -26.83 -3.60 -7.10
C ALA A 6 -27.45 -2.39 -6.36
N GLY A 7 -27.03 -2.17 -5.12
CA GLY A 7 -27.42 -1.02 -4.32
C GLY A 7 -26.90 0.31 -4.87
N TYR A 8 -25.67 0.34 -5.38
CA TYR A 8 -25.11 1.55 -6.00
C TYR A 8 -25.89 1.98 -7.26
N ILE A 9 -26.33 1.02 -8.07
CA ILE A 9 -27.13 1.29 -9.29
C ILE A 9 -28.64 1.29 -9.03
N GLY A 10 -29.09 0.86 -7.86
CA GLY A 10 -30.50 0.85 -7.46
C GLY A 10 -31.33 -0.25 -8.14
N THR A 11 -30.79 -1.47 -8.17
CA THR A 11 -31.43 -2.68 -8.72
C THR A 11 -31.33 -3.86 -7.75
N GLU A 12 -32.05 -4.95 -8.03
CA GLU A 12 -32.03 -6.18 -7.22
C GLU A 12 -30.79 -7.04 -7.49
N LYS A 13 -30.24 -6.96 -8.71
CA LYS A 13 -29.07 -7.74 -9.16
C LYS A 13 -27.89 -6.83 -9.45
N HIS A 14 -26.68 -7.37 -9.33
CA HIS A 14 -25.47 -6.73 -9.77
C HIS A 14 -25.42 -6.68 -11.30
N LEU A 15 -24.73 -5.66 -11.85
CA LEU A 15 -24.51 -5.54 -13.28
C LEU A 15 -23.06 -5.90 -13.59
N ILE A 16 -22.86 -6.95 -14.39
CA ILE A 16 -21.58 -7.24 -15.03
C ILE A 16 -21.48 -6.44 -16.31
N PHE A 17 -20.34 -5.80 -16.52
CA PHE A 17 -19.97 -5.11 -17.74
C PHE A 17 -18.62 -5.62 -18.22
N GLU A 18 -18.51 -6.00 -19.48
CA GLU A 18 -17.26 -6.42 -20.11
C GLU A 18 -16.78 -5.33 -21.08
N PRO A 19 -15.82 -4.48 -20.68
CA PRO A 19 -15.36 -3.34 -21.49
C PRO A 19 -14.83 -3.70 -22.88
N CYS A 20 -14.32 -4.91 -23.06
CA CYS A 20 -13.76 -5.37 -24.34
C CYS A 20 -14.85 -5.70 -25.37
N THR A 21 -15.98 -6.25 -24.95
CA THR A 21 -17.10 -6.64 -25.82
C THR A 21 -18.28 -5.69 -25.74
N GLU A 22 -18.23 -4.73 -24.81
CA GLU A 22 -19.32 -3.83 -24.44
C GLU A 22 -20.62 -4.58 -24.04
N SER A 23 -20.50 -5.85 -23.67
CA SER A 23 -21.62 -6.67 -23.23
C SER A 23 -21.91 -6.49 -21.74
N PHE A 24 -23.15 -6.76 -21.34
CA PHE A 24 -23.55 -6.71 -19.95
C PHE A 24 -24.53 -7.83 -19.60
N SER A 25 -24.49 -8.26 -18.33
CA SER A 25 -25.39 -9.29 -17.79
C SER A 25 -25.72 -9.01 -16.33
N TRP A 26 -26.86 -9.52 -15.86
CA TRP A 26 -27.29 -9.35 -14.47
C TRP A 26 -26.97 -10.60 -13.66
N VAL A 27 -26.31 -10.43 -12.50
CA VAL A 27 -25.88 -11.53 -11.64
C VAL A 27 -26.31 -11.31 -10.19
N ASN A 28 -26.54 -12.40 -9.45
CA ASN A 28 -26.90 -12.35 -8.03
C ASN A 28 -25.67 -12.30 -7.12
N THR A 29 -24.52 -12.76 -7.60
CA THR A 29 -23.27 -12.87 -6.83
C THR A 29 -22.11 -12.28 -7.60
N VAL A 30 -21.17 -11.64 -6.90
CA VAL A 30 -19.96 -11.07 -7.50
C VAL A 30 -19.04 -12.20 -7.99
N PRO A 31 -18.63 -12.22 -9.27
CA PRO A 31 -17.63 -13.17 -9.73
C PRO A 31 -16.28 -12.93 -9.03
N PRO A 32 -15.56 -13.98 -8.58
CA PRO A 32 -14.32 -13.81 -7.80
C PRO A 32 -13.22 -12.99 -8.47
N GLN A 33 -13.17 -13.00 -9.81
CA GLN A 33 -12.15 -12.30 -10.60
C GLN A 33 -12.61 -10.92 -11.10
N ALA A 34 -13.84 -10.50 -10.79
CA ALA A 34 -14.36 -9.22 -11.23
C ALA A 34 -13.71 -8.07 -10.45
N TRP A 35 -13.34 -7.01 -11.15
CA TRP A 35 -13.20 -5.70 -10.51
C TRP A 35 -14.59 -5.21 -10.11
N THR A 36 -14.67 -4.54 -8.97
CA THR A 36 -15.93 -4.18 -8.33
C THR A 36 -16.08 -2.66 -8.23
N TRP A 37 -17.29 -2.13 -8.43
CA TRP A 37 -17.61 -0.73 -8.23
C TRP A 37 -18.85 -0.58 -7.35
N GLY A 38 -18.80 0.34 -6.39
CA GLY A 38 -19.86 0.61 -5.43
C GLY A 38 -19.97 -0.45 -4.34
N PHE A 39 -19.03 -1.39 -4.29
CA PHE A 39 -18.92 -2.36 -3.19
C PHE A 39 -18.08 -1.75 -2.08
N ARG A 40 -18.42 -2.09 -0.84
CA ARG A 40 -17.54 -1.86 0.29
C ARG A 40 -16.67 -3.10 0.47
N ASN A 41 -15.44 -2.89 0.89
CA ASN A 41 -14.63 -3.93 1.51
C ASN A 41 -14.20 -5.08 0.59
N THR A 42 -14.16 -4.84 -0.71
CA THR A 42 -13.64 -5.83 -1.67
C THR A 42 -12.17 -5.56 -1.98
N PRO A 43 -11.34 -6.59 -2.21
CA PRO A 43 -9.94 -6.38 -2.56
C PRO A 43 -9.73 -5.77 -3.97
N ARG A 44 -10.63 -6.07 -4.92
CA ARG A 44 -10.58 -5.58 -6.30
C ARG A 44 -11.51 -4.39 -6.53
N MET A 45 -11.29 -3.28 -5.84
CA MET A 45 -12.09 -2.06 -6.05
C MET A 45 -11.59 -1.29 -7.27
N PHE A 46 -12.46 -1.11 -8.26
CA PHE A 46 -12.14 -0.37 -9.47
C PHE A 46 -12.08 1.14 -9.23
N GLU A 47 -12.65 1.63 -8.12
CA GLU A 47 -12.41 2.97 -7.62
C GLU A 47 -10.93 3.22 -7.32
N ASP A 48 -10.20 2.22 -6.83
CA ASP A 48 -8.77 2.33 -6.58
C ASP A 48 -8.00 2.46 -7.90
N VAL A 49 -8.40 1.71 -8.93
CA VAL A 49 -7.85 1.84 -10.29
C VAL A 49 -8.09 3.25 -10.85
N ALA A 50 -9.33 3.74 -10.80
CA ALA A 50 -9.65 5.09 -11.27
C ALA A 50 -8.84 6.15 -10.50
N CYS A 51 -8.67 5.98 -9.19
CA CYS A 51 -7.89 6.91 -8.38
C CYS A 51 -6.39 6.87 -8.70
N LEU A 52 -5.83 5.69 -8.99
CA LEU A 52 -4.44 5.54 -9.43
C LEU A 52 -4.15 6.23 -10.76
N LEU A 53 -5.13 6.22 -11.67
CA LEU A 53 -5.04 6.90 -12.97
C LEU A 53 -5.36 8.40 -12.87
N HIS A 54 -5.75 8.89 -11.69
CA HIS A 54 -6.31 10.24 -11.48
C HIS A 54 -7.54 10.53 -12.37
N GLU A 55 -8.26 9.48 -12.75
CA GLU A 55 -9.47 9.57 -13.55
C GLU A 55 -10.67 9.93 -12.67
N LYS A 56 -11.33 11.04 -13.00
CA LYS A 56 -12.53 11.47 -12.29
C LYS A 56 -13.76 10.84 -12.93
N ILE A 57 -14.18 9.69 -12.41
CA ILE A 57 -15.44 9.07 -12.81
C ILE A 57 -16.61 9.83 -12.20
N LEU A 58 -17.51 10.33 -13.04
CA LEU A 58 -18.71 11.00 -12.56
C LEU A 58 -19.64 9.98 -11.90
N PRO A 59 -20.21 10.28 -10.71
CA PRO A 59 -21.11 9.34 -10.06
C PRO A 59 -22.35 9.12 -10.93
N LEU A 60 -22.82 7.87 -11.00
CA LEU A 60 -24.02 7.48 -11.75
C LEU A 60 -25.21 8.38 -11.39
N ILE A 61 -25.42 8.53 -10.08
CA ILE A 61 -26.43 9.39 -9.48
C ILE A 61 -25.76 10.67 -8.95
N PRO A 62 -26.13 11.87 -9.42
CA PRO A 62 -25.57 13.13 -8.95
C PRO A 62 -25.78 13.37 -7.47
N GLU A 63 -24.84 14.09 -6.88
CA GLU A 63 -24.87 14.44 -5.46
C GLU A 63 -26.15 15.17 -5.02
N PRO A 64 -26.73 16.12 -5.79
CA PRO A 64 -28.00 16.73 -5.41
C PRO A 64 -29.16 15.73 -5.29
N HIS A 65 -29.23 14.73 -6.19
CA HIS A 65 -30.27 13.69 -6.15
C HIS A 65 -30.05 12.74 -4.98
N ARG A 66 -28.78 12.38 -4.71
CA ARG A 66 -28.40 11.60 -3.53
C ARG A 66 -28.88 12.33 -2.27
N LYS A 67 -28.42 13.56 -2.05
CA LYS A 67 -28.77 14.42 -0.90
C LYS A 67 -30.28 14.57 -0.69
N ALA A 68 -31.02 14.91 -1.74
CA ALA A 68 -32.47 15.04 -1.65
C ALA A 68 -33.14 13.72 -1.23
N THR A 69 -32.67 12.59 -1.75
CA THR A 69 -33.24 11.28 -1.40
C THR A 69 -32.86 10.86 0.02
N GLN A 70 -31.67 11.19 0.53
CA GLN A 70 -31.30 10.87 1.93
C GLN A 70 -32.18 11.56 2.97
N LEU A 71 -32.80 12.71 2.62
CA LEU A 71 -33.74 13.39 3.50
C LEU A 71 -35.06 12.65 3.66
N ILE A 72 -35.43 11.84 2.66
CA ILE A 72 -36.71 11.11 2.59
C ILE A 72 -36.50 9.64 2.98
N TRP A 73 -35.35 9.07 2.61
CA TRP A 73 -35.02 7.67 2.78
C TRP A 73 -34.15 7.49 4.03
N SER A 74 -34.74 7.01 5.12
CA SER A 74 -34.07 6.81 6.41
C SER A 74 -33.09 5.63 6.42
N ASP A 75 -33.20 4.71 5.46
CA ASP A 75 -32.29 3.57 5.35
C ASP A 75 -30.95 3.94 4.70
N THR A 76 -29.98 3.04 4.82
CA THR A 76 -28.67 3.18 4.16
C THR A 76 -28.81 3.44 2.66
N MET A 77 -27.98 4.32 2.10
CA MET A 77 -27.92 4.67 0.68
C MET A 77 -27.83 3.48 -0.30
N GLU A 78 -27.52 2.28 0.19
CA GLU A 78 -27.33 1.06 -0.58
C GLU A 78 -28.64 0.38 -0.99
N THR A 79 -29.80 0.85 -0.51
CA THR A 79 -31.09 0.21 -0.83
C THR A 79 -31.98 1.06 -1.72
N ILE A 80 -31.53 2.24 -2.13
CA ILE A 80 -32.35 3.18 -2.88
C ILE A 80 -32.59 2.64 -4.31
N PRO A 81 -33.85 2.40 -4.72
CA PRO A 81 -34.16 1.85 -6.04
C PRO A 81 -34.09 2.95 -7.12
N TRP A 82 -32.89 3.46 -7.40
CA TRP A 82 -32.65 4.58 -8.33
C TRP A 82 -33.33 4.41 -9.69
N LYS A 83 -33.39 3.17 -10.21
CA LYS A 83 -34.09 2.84 -11.46
C LYS A 83 -35.59 3.16 -11.42
N LYS A 84 -36.22 3.14 -10.23
CA LYS A 84 -37.63 3.47 -10.00
C LYS A 84 -37.85 4.94 -9.64
N ILE A 85 -36.83 5.62 -9.13
CA ILE A 85 -36.91 7.03 -8.69
C ILE A 85 -36.66 7.99 -9.85
N LEU A 86 -35.65 7.71 -10.67
CA LEU A 86 -35.32 8.57 -11.81
C LEU A 86 -36.18 8.23 -13.03
N PRO A 87 -36.51 9.21 -13.89
CA PRO A 87 -37.12 8.92 -15.19
C PRO A 87 -36.27 7.89 -15.97
N SER A 88 -36.91 6.85 -16.52
CA SER A 88 -36.20 5.71 -17.15
C SER A 88 -35.16 6.16 -18.17
N PHE A 89 -35.54 7.06 -19.08
CA PHE A 89 -34.64 7.60 -20.10
C PHE A 89 -33.39 8.26 -19.49
N LEU A 90 -33.56 9.02 -18.40
CA LEU A 90 -32.46 9.70 -17.71
C LEU A 90 -31.54 8.68 -17.02
N TYR A 91 -32.11 7.69 -16.33
CA TYR A 91 -31.35 6.62 -15.68
C TYR A 91 -30.51 5.84 -16.71
N ASP A 92 -31.14 5.38 -17.79
CA ASP A 92 -30.47 4.59 -18.83
C ASP A 92 -29.36 5.38 -19.52
N THR A 93 -29.60 6.67 -19.79
CA THR A 93 -28.59 7.58 -20.38
C THR A 93 -27.40 7.74 -19.45
N ARG A 94 -27.63 7.95 -18.15
CA ARG A 94 -26.57 8.06 -17.14
C ARG A 94 -25.80 6.76 -16.97
N LEU A 95 -26.50 5.63 -16.92
CA LEU A 95 -25.87 4.32 -16.79
C LEU A 95 -24.97 4.03 -17.98
N LYS A 96 -25.44 4.27 -19.22
CA LYS A 96 -24.61 4.12 -20.43
C LYS A 96 -23.38 5.03 -20.39
N ALA A 97 -23.54 6.30 -20.04
CA ALA A 97 -22.43 7.24 -19.94
C ALA A 97 -21.41 6.83 -18.86
N PHE A 98 -21.91 6.34 -17.72
CA PHE A 98 -21.09 5.84 -16.62
C PHE A 98 -20.30 4.59 -17.02
N LEU A 99 -20.96 3.60 -17.64
CA LEU A 99 -20.30 2.39 -18.14
C LEU A 99 -19.25 2.72 -19.21
N LYS A 100 -19.53 3.70 -20.10
CA LYS A 100 -18.56 4.17 -21.08
C LYS A 100 -17.30 4.77 -20.42
N GLN A 101 -17.46 5.57 -19.36
CA GLN A 101 -16.33 6.09 -18.59
C GLN A 101 -15.53 4.94 -17.96
N LEU A 102 -16.20 4.02 -17.26
CA LEU A 102 -15.54 2.85 -16.66
C LEU A 102 -14.80 2.01 -17.70
N GLY A 103 -15.40 1.81 -18.88
CA GLY A 103 -14.77 1.06 -19.97
C GLY A 103 -13.54 1.76 -20.54
N SER A 104 -13.57 3.09 -20.67
CA SER A 104 -12.40 3.88 -21.07
C SER A 104 -11.27 3.77 -20.05
N THR A 105 -11.57 3.95 -18.76
CA THR A 105 -10.60 3.82 -17.67
C THR A 105 -10.02 2.42 -17.59
N TYR A 106 -10.84 1.39 -17.82
CA TYR A 106 -10.39 0.00 -17.87
C TYR A 106 -9.38 -0.23 -19.00
N LYS A 107 -9.64 0.29 -20.20
CA LYS A 107 -8.71 0.19 -21.33
C LYS A 107 -7.38 0.89 -21.01
N ILE A 108 -7.43 2.13 -20.52
CA ILE A 108 -6.23 2.89 -20.11
C ILE A 108 -5.43 2.12 -19.04
N PHE A 109 -6.11 1.52 -18.06
CA PHE A 109 -5.46 0.75 -17.01
C PHE A 109 -4.71 -0.44 -17.60
N TYR A 110 -5.38 -1.29 -18.39
CA TYR A 110 -4.76 -2.50 -18.95
C TYR A 110 -3.74 -2.24 -20.06
N GLU A 111 -3.77 -1.06 -20.69
CA GLU A 111 -2.71 -0.58 -21.58
C GLU A 111 -1.49 -0.03 -20.80
N SER A 112 -1.65 0.28 -19.51
CA SER A 112 -0.56 0.75 -18.67
C SER A 112 0.33 -0.41 -18.20
N PRO A 113 1.67 -0.23 -18.20
CA PRO A 113 2.58 -1.22 -17.64
C PRO A 113 2.35 -1.46 -16.13
N TYR A 114 1.65 -0.55 -15.45
CA TYR A 114 1.37 -0.66 -14.02
C TYR A 114 0.23 -1.65 -13.68
N ALA A 115 -0.62 -2.03 -14.64
CA ALA A 115 -1.75 -2.91 -14.35
C ALA A 115 -1.33 -4.23 -13.73
N PHE A 116 -0.32 -4.88 -14.31
CA PHE A 116 0.23 -6.14 -13.79
C PHE A 116 0.69 -6.01 -12.33
N ILE A 117 1.34 -4.90 -11.99
CA ILE A 117 1.85 -4.64 -10.65
C ILE A 117 0.69 -4.46 -9.67
N PHE A 118 -0.33 -3.69 -10.06
CA PHE A 118 -1.49 -3.46 -9.20
C PHE A 118 -2.38 -4.71 -9.03
N GLU A 119 -2.42 -5.61 -10.00
CA GLU A 119 -3.04 -6.93 -9.83
C GLU A 119 -2.32 -7.77 -8.78
N LYS A 120 -0.98 -7.71 -8.73
CA LYS A 120 -0.16 -8.37 -7.70
C LYS A 120 -0.39 -7.76 -6.31
N TYR A 121 -0.67 -6.45 -6.22
CA TYR A 121 -1.12 -5.84 -4.96
C TYR A 121 -2.44 -6.45 -4.48
N SER A 122 -3.40 -6.52 -5.40
CA SER A 122 -4.75 -7.01 -5.10
C SER A 122 -4.71 -8.47 -4.65
N SER A 123 -3.85 -9.31 -5.26
CA SER A 123 -3.71 -10.71 -4.84
C SER A 123 -3.14 -10.87 -3.42
N VAL A 124 -2.26 -9.96 -2.97
CA VAL A 124 -1.76 -9.96 -1.59
C VAL A 124 -2.87 -9.57 -0.61
N THR A 125 -3.63 -8.52 -0.91
CA THR A 125 -4.72 -8.06 -0.04
C THR A 125 -5.89 -9.03 0.02
N GLU A 126 -6.18 -9.75 -1.08
CA GLU A 126 -7.16 -10.84 -1.15
C GLU A 126 -6.84 -12.00 -0.20
N LYS A 127 -5.56 -12.27 0.01
CA LYS A 127 -5.10 -13.37 0.87
C LYS A 127 -5.14 -13.03 2.35
N LEU A 128 -5.29 -11.75 2.71
CA LEU A 128 -5.30 -11.33 4.11
C LEU A 128 -6.43 -12.00 4.89
N GLN A 129 -6.18 -12.29 6.16
CA GLN A 129 -7.13 -12.94 7.04
C GLN A 129 -7.32 -12.16 8.34
N PRO A 130 -8.50 -12.28 9.00
CA PRO A 130 -8.72 -11.75 10.33
C PRO A 130 -7.67 -12.25 11.33
N ALA A 131 -7.12 -11.33 12.11
CA ALA A 131 -6.20 -11.66 13.19
C ALA A 131 -6.96 -12.03 14.47
N ARG A 132 -6.51 -13.07 15.19
CA ARG A 132 -7.01 -13.41 16.53
C ARG A 132 -6.36 -12.49 17.56
N ILE A 133 -7.17 -11.99 18.48
CA ILE A 133 -6.78 -11.00 19.48
C ILE A 133 -6.86 -11.63 20.88
N ASN A 134 -5.80 -11.48 21.66
CA ASN A 134 -5.83 -11.77 23.09
C ASN A 134 -6.63 -10.67 23.80
N ILE A 135 -7.88 -10.97 24.13
CA ILE A 135 -8.83 -10.02 24.73
C ILE A 135 -8.34 -9.52 26.09
N GLU A 136 -7.72 -10.37 26.90
CA GLU A 136 -7.23 -9.99 28.23
C GLU A 136 -6.11 -8.96 28.12
N LYS A 137 -5.06 -9.25 27.35
CA LYS A 137 -3.98 -8.29 27.08
C LYS A 137 -4.49 -7.01 26.47
N TRP A 138 -5.40 -7.11 25.49
CA TRP A 138 -6.00 -5.96 24.84
C TRP A 138 -6.75 -5.07 25.83
N LYS A 139 -7.55 -5.64 26.75
CA LYS A 139 -8.25 -4.90 27.81
C LYS A 139 -7.26 -4.23 28.76
N THR A 140 -6.22 -4.95 29.18
CA THR A 140 -5.17 -4.42 30.05
C THR A 140 -4.50 -3.21 29.42
N TYR A 141 -4.02 -3.32 28.17
CA TYR A 141 -3.41 -2.19 27.46
C TYR A 141 -4.37 -1.03 27.24
N LEU A 142 -5.65 -1.31 26.96
CA LEU A 142 -6.63 -0.26 26.78
C LEU A 142 -6.89 0.53 28.07
N ASN A 143 -6.85 -0.13 29.23
CA ASN A 143 -7.05 0.49 30.54
C ASN A 143 -5.80 1.24 31.03
N ASP A 144 -4.62 0.70 30.74
CA ASP A 144 -3.34 1.26 31.22
C ASP A 144 -2.82 2.41 30.34
N GLU A 145 -3.14 2.40 29.05
CA GLU A 145 -2.69 3.41 28.10
C GLU A 145 -3.34 4.77 28.39
N LYS A 146 -2.53 5.83 28.50
CA LYS A 146 -2.99 7.18 28.82
C LYS A 146 -3.22 8.04 27.58
N SER A 147 -2.58 7.72 26.46
CA SER A 147 -2.68 8.45 25.21
C SER A 147 -4.03 8.18 24.52
N PRO A 148 -4.91 9.19 24.37
CA PRO A 148 -6.21 9.00 23.70
C PRO A 148 -6.07 8.52 22.26
N THR A 149 -4.99 8.92 21.58
CA THR A 149 -4.68 8.48 20.21
C THR A 149 -4.38 6.99 20.17
N VAL A 150 -3.56 6.49 21.10
CA VAL A 150 -3.21 5.06 21.15
C VAL A 150 -4.41 4.24 21.62
N GLN A 151 -5.20 4.73 22.56
CA GLN A 151 -6.46 4.08 22.93
C GLN A 151 -7.42 3.94 21.75
N LYS A 152 -7.55 4.96 20.90
CA LYS A 152 -8.34 4.88 19.67
C LYS A 152 -7.81 3.82 18.71
N VAL A 153 -6.49 3.71 18.57
CA VAL A 153 -5.85 2.66 17.78
C VAL A 153 -6.13 1.29 18.38
N LEU A 154 -5.95 1.08 19.69
CA LEU A 154 -6.27 -0.18 20.37
C LEU A 154 -7.74 -0.57 20.19
N ARG A 155 -8.69 0.37 20.33
CA ARG A 155 -10.13 0.10 20.13
C ARG A 155 -10.47 -0.40 18.73
N SER A 156 -9.68 -0.08 17.71
CA SER A 156 -9.90 -0.61 16.35
C SER A 156 -9.61 -2.10 16.21
N PHE A 157 -8.95 -2.72 17.19
CA PHE A 157 -8.71 -4.17 17.28
C PHE A 157 -9.81 -4.91 18.04
N LEU A 158 -10.89 -4.23 18.43
CA LEU A 158 -12.01 -4.87 19.12
C LEU A 158 -12.53 -6.07 18.28
N PRO A 159 -12.52 -7.30 18.83
CA PRO A 159 -13.05 -8.45 18.14
C PRO A 159 -14.56 -8.33 17.90
N ILE A 160 -15.02 -8.81 16.74
CA ILE A 160 -16.46 -8.88 16.45
C ILE A 160 -17.00 -10.30 16.69
N ASN A 161 -16.25 -11.33 16.29
CA ASN A 161 -16.67 -12.73 16.38
C ASN A 161 -15.50 -13.62 16.81
N ASN A 162 -15.70 -14.49 17.81
CA ASN A 162 -14.73 -15.53 18.23
C ASN A 162 -13.30 -15.00 18.39
N ASP A 163 -13.13 -13.87 19.05
CA ASP A 163 -11.83 -13.22 19.29
C ASP A 163 -11.09 -12.73 18.04
N PHE A 164 -11.75 -12.72 16.86
CA PHE A 164 -11.18 -12.18 15.63
C PHE A 164 -11.53 -10.71 15.43
N ALA A 165 -10.51 -9.92 15.10
CA ALA A 165 -10.68 -8.56 14.61
C ALA A 165 -11.31 -8.55 13.21
N ILE A 166 -11.81 -7.40 12.78
CA ILE A 166 -12.29 -7.22 11.40
C ILE A 166 -11.12 -7.40 10.44
N LEU A 167 -11.38 -7.97 9.25
CA LEU A 167 -10.40 -8.02 8.17
C LEU A 167 -9.89 -6.60 7.84
N PRO A 168 -8.56 -6.34 7.87
CA PRO A 168 -8.01 -5.04 7.56
C PRO A 168 -8.24 -4.69 6.09
N GLN A 169 -8.56 -3.41 5.85
CA GLN A 169 -8.67 -2.89 4.49
C GLN A 169 -7.79 -1.67 4.33
N TYR A 170 -7.09 -1.65 3.21
CA TYR A 170 -6.12 -0.62 2.89
C TYR A 170 -6.65 0.31 1.82
N ASP A 171 -6.22 1.55 1.89
CA ASP A 171 -6.37 2.55 0.86
C ASP A 171 -4.98 2.94 0.37
N TYR A 172 -4.71 2.68 -0.90
CA TYR A 172 -3.42 2.96 -1.52
C TYR A 172 -3.40 4.30 -2.23
N CYS A 173 -4.52 5.00 -2.30
CA CYS A 173 -4.70 6.19 -3.14
C CYS A 173 -4.74 7.48 -2.32
N LYS A 174 -4.96 7.38 -1.01
CA LYS A 174 -4.95 8.51 -0.07
C LYS A 174 -3.61 9.19 0.10
N THR A 175 -2.49 8.52 -0.15
CA THR A 175 -1.14 9.10 -0.01
C THR A 175 -0.54 9.43 -1.37
N SER A 176 0.23 10.51 -1.44
CA SER A 176 0.93 10.92 -2.67
C SER A 176 2.05 9.96 -3.08
N THR A 177 2.49 9.10 -2.16
CA THR A 177 3.55 8.11 -2.35
C THR A 177 3.00 6.71 -2.59
N GLY A 178 1.70 6.51 -2.48
CA GLY A 178 1.10 5.19 -2.60
C GLY A 178 1.26 4.25 -1.40
N ARG A 179 1.87 4.73 -0.31
CA ARG A 179 1.85 4.01 0.97
C ARG A 179 0.42 3.76 1.41
N ALA A 180 0.17 2.53 1.82
CA ALA A 180 -1.12 2.12 2.34
C ALA A 180 -1.48 2.93 3.60
N VAL A 181 -2.76 3.28 3.72
CA VAL A 181 -3.38 3.73 4.97
C VAL A 181 -4.58 2.85 5.25
N MET A 182 -5.04 2.79 6.50
CA MET A 182 -6.23 2.01 6.81
C MET A 182 -7.48 2.70 6.25
N ARG A 183 -8.21 1.99 5.39
CA ARG A 183 -9.58 2.33 4.96
C ARG A 183 -10.57 1.98 6.07
N SER A 184 -10.47 0.76 6.59
CA SER A 184 -11.31 0.25 7.68
C SER A 184 -10.61 -0.91 8.40
N GLY A 185 -11.17 -1.32 9.55
CA GLY A 185 -10.60 -2.39 10.39
C GLY A 185 -9.48 -1.92 11.32
N PRO A 186 -8.61 -2.86 11.76
CA PRO A 186 -7.59 -2.59 12.77
C PRO A 186 -6.50 -1.62 12.29
N GLN A 187 -6.20 -0.61 13.10
CA GLN A 187 -5.22 0.45 12.82
C GLN A 187 -3.78 -0.02 13.01
N ILE A 188 -3.41 -1.13 12.37
CA ILE A 188 -2.10 -1.79 12.53
C ILE A 188 -0.91 -0.93 12.13
N LEU A 189 -1.08 -0.06 11.13
CA LEU A 189 -0.04 0.85 10.65
C LEU A 189 0.41 1.87 11.70
N THR A 190 -0.44 2.14 12.70
CA THR A 190 -0.18 3.11 13.78
C THR A 190 -0.14 2.48 15.16
N LEU A 191 -0.28 1.15 15.27
CA LEU A 191 -0.15 0.42 16.52
C LEU A 191 1.32 0.38 16.97
N PRO A 192 1.66 0.96 18.15
CA PRO A 192 3.00 0.86 18.70
C PRO A 192 3.46 -0.59 18.84
N SER A 193 4.74 -0.85 18.61
CA SER A 193 5.29 -2.21 18.63
C SER A 193 5.06 -2.93 19.96
N ALA A 194 5.13 -2.21 21.08
CA ALA A 194 4.92 -2.75 22.43
C ALA A 194 3.51 -3.34 22.67
N TYR A 195 2.53 -2.99 21.82
CA TYR A 195 1.16 -3.50 21.92
C TYR A 195 0.84 -4.55 20.86
N ARG A 196 1.78 -4.93 19.99
CA ARG A 196 1.49 -5.87 18.88
C ARG A 196 1.22 -7.29 19.35
N ASN A 197 1.63 -7.64 20.57
CA ASN A 197 1.40 -8.94 21.18
C ASN A 197 -0.01 -9.18 21.71
N ILE A 198 -0.93 -8.24 21.45
CA ILE A 198 -2.36 -8.54 21.44
C ILE A 198 -2.72 -9.48 20.30
N ILE A 199 -1.93 -9.50 19.21
CA ILE A 199 -2.12 -10.42 18.08
C ILE A 199 -1.54 -11.77 18.49
N VAL A 200 -2.38 -12.80 18.47
CA VAL A 200 -1.98 -14.16 18.87
C VAL A 200 -2.23 -15.15 17.74
N PRO A 201 -1.44 -16.24 17.66
CA PRO A 201 -1.68 -17.32 16.71
C PRO A 201 -3.08 -17.89 16.93
N THR A 202 -3.71 -18.47 15.92
CA THR A 202 -5.00 -19.16 16.08
C THR A 202 -4.90 -20.58 16.62
N ARG A 203 -3.73 -21.19 16.50
CA ARG A 203 -3.41 -22.51 17.04
C ARG A 203 -2.14 -22.43 17.87
N ASP A 204 -2.02 -23.26 18.90
CA ASP A 204 -0.89 -23.19 19.84
C ASP A 204 0.44 -23.62 19.20
N GLU A 205 0.40 -24.42 18.13
CA GLU A 205 1.54 -24.81 17.32
C GLU A 205 1.97 -23.76 16.27
N ASN A 206 1.28 -22.62 16.20
CA ASN A 206 1.58 -21.53 15.30
C ASN A 206 2.30 -20.39 16.01
N ALA A 207 2.98 -19.56 15.23
CA ALA A 207 3.65 -18.34 15.65
C ALA A 207 3.18 -17.16 14.81
N ILE A 208 3.29 -15.95 15.39
CA ILE A 208 3.18 -14.71 14.65
C ILE A 208 4.59 -14.19 14.34
N ILE A 209 4.89 -14.01 13.06
CA ILE A 209 6.15 -13.43 12.60
C ILE A 209 5.88 -12.16 11.78
N GLN A 210 6.88 -11.28 11.74
CA GLN A 210 6.96 -10.15 10.84
C GLN A 210 8.11 -10.38 9.87
N VAL A 211 7.81 -10.34 8.57
CA VAL A 211 8.79 -10.37 7.48
C VAL A 211 8.94 -8.94 6.96
N ASP A 212 10.13 -8.35 7.07
CA ASP A 212 10.38 -6.92 6.81
C ASP A 212 11.55 -6.74 5.83
N PHE A 213 11.45 -5.79 4.91
CA PHE A 213 12.54 -5.48 4.01
C PHE A 213 13.66 -4.69 4.70
N ILE A 214 14.90 -5.16 4.56
CA ILE A 214 16.03 -4.51 5.24
C ILE A 214 16.45 -3.25 4.47
N SER A 215 16.10 -2.08 5.02
CA SER A 215 16.48 -0.76 4.49
C SER A 215 15.99 -0.55 3.05
N LEU A 216 14.72 -0.86 2.79
CA LEU A 216 14.14 -0.90 1.46
C LEU A 216 14.36 0.38 0.64
N GLU A 217 13.98 1.53 1.18
CA GLU A 217 14.03 2.80 0.44
C GLU A 217 15.45 3.24 0.06
N PRO A 218 16.47 3.18 0.96
CA PRO A 218 17.86 3.38 0.55
C PRO A 218 18.32 2.43 -0.57
N ARG A 219 17.90 1.15 -0.56
CA ARG A 219 18.25 0.22 -1.64
C ARG A 219 17.59 0.61 -2.95
N VAL A 220 16.30 0.92 -2.91
CA VAL A 220 15.54 1.43 -4.06
C VAL A 220 16.23 2.65 -4.66
N ALA A 221 16.69 3.59 -3.82
CA ALA A 221 17.43 4.75 -4.27
C ALA A 221 18.76 4.41 -4.96
N LEU A 222 19.50 3.40 -4.47
CA LEU A 222 20.75 2.93 -5.11
C LEU A 222 20.50 2.20 -6.44
N PHE A 223 19.49 1.33 -6.49
CA PHE A 223 19.10 0.65 -7.72
C PHE A 223 18.60 1.63 -8.77
N ALA A 224 17.81 2.64 -8.38
CA ALA A 224 17.38 3.72 -9.26
C ALA A 224 18.56 4.58 -9.78
N ALA A 225 19.68 4.60 -9.06
CA ALA A 225 20.93 5.21 -9.47
C ALA A 225 21.86 4.25 -10.25
N GLN A 226 21.37 3.04 -10.60
CA GLN A 226 22.10 1.98 -11.31
C GLN A 226 23.40 1.57 -10.61
N LYS A 227 23.42 1.62 -9.27
CA LYS A 227 24.57 1.21 -8.46
C LYS A 227 24.41 -0.22 -7.97
N SER A 228 25.46 -1.01 -8.08
CA SER A 228 25.55 -2.29 -7.39
C SER A 228 25.79 -2.06 -5.90
N ILE A 229 25.06 -2.79 -5.06
CA ILE A 229 25.20 -2.69 -3.61
C ILE A 229 26.28 -3.69 -3.17
N LYS A 230 27.43 -3.19 -2.72
CA LYS A 230 28.55 -4.03 -2.28
C LYS A 230 28.31 -4.73 -0.94
N TYR A 231 27.51 -4.13 -0.07
CA TYR A 231 27.31 -4.59 1.31
C TYR A 231 25.86 -4.98 1.58
N HIS A 232 25.67 -6.03 2.39
CA HIS A 232 24.35 -6.35 2.92
C HIS A 232 23.78 -5.20 3.77
N ASP A 233 24.59 -4.38 4.42
CA ASP A 233 24.12 -3.20 5.15
C ASP A 233 24.35 -1.91 4.35
N VAL A 234 23.27 -1.29 3.86
CA VAL A 234 23.35 -0.07 3.04
C VAL A 234 23.99 1.08 3.82
N TYR A 235 23.78 1.16 5.13
CA TYR A 235 24.37 2.23 5.92
C TYR A 235 25.87 2.02 6.15
N ARG A 236 26.33 0.75 6.17
CA ARG A 236 27.75 0.45 6.10
C ARG A 236 28.34 0.87 4.75
N TYR A 237 27.60 0.67 3.67
CA TYR A 237 28.04 1.10 2.34
C TYR A 237 28.21 2.62 2.26
N VAL A 238 27.24 3.38 2.79
CA VAL A 238 27.34 4.84 2.89
C VAL A 238 28.50 5.26 3.80
N LEU A 239 28.69 4.58 4.93
CA LEU A 239 29.78 4.85 5.86
C LEU A 239 31.15 4.74 5.17
N ASP A 240 31.38 3.66 4.41
CA ASP A 240 32.67 3.41 3.80
C ASP A 240 32.91 4.32 2.57
N GLU A 241 31.89 4.56 1.73
CA GLU A 241 32.07 5.33 0.48
C GLU A 241 31.93 6.85 0.63
N VAL A 242 31.20 7.33 1.64
CA VAL A 242 30.94 8.78 1.82
C VAL A 242 31.76 9.37 2.95
N PHE A 243 32.01 8.58 3.99
CA PHE A 243 32.67 9.04 5.22
C PHE A 243 34.03 8.38 5.47
N ASP A 244 34.51 7.52 4.57
CA ASP A 244 35.77 6.77 4.74
C ASP A 244 35.86 6.03 6.09
N GLY A 245 34.72 5.54 6.62
CA GLY A 245 34.68 4.87 7.92
C GLY A 245 34.83 5.79 9.15
N LYS A 246 34.88 7.12 8.98
CA LYS A 246 35.17 8.08 10.05
C LYS A 246 34.00 8.37 11.00
N VAL A 247 32.80 7.87 10.69
CA VAL A 247 31.61 8.08 11.52
C VAL A 247 30.99 6.75 11.98
N THR A 248 30.05 6.81 12.90
CA THR A 248 29.33 5.61 13.34
C THR A 248 28.19 5.29 12.37
N ARG A 249 27.78 4.01 12.33
CA ARG A 249 26.63 3.57 11.52
C ARG A 249 25.34 4.36 11.83
N PRO A 250 24.97 4.65 13.09
CA PRO A 250 23.81 5.50 13.39
C PRO A 250 23.90 6.90 12.78
N HIS A 251 25.09 7.50 12.75
CA HIS A 251 25.31 8.81 12.11
C HIS A 251 25.15 8.72 10.59
N ALA A 252 25.73 7.70 9.95
CA ALA A 252 25.54 7.46 8.51
C ALA A 252 24.05 7.28 8.17
N LYS A 253 23.32 6.48 8.96
CA LYS A 253 21.86 6.30 8.80
C LYS A 253 21.11 7.61 8.88
N LEU A 254 21.34 8.41 9.93
CA LEU A 254 20.67 9.70 10.07
C LEU A 254 20.99 10.64 8.91
N ALA A 255 22.26 10.73 8.52
CA ALA A 255 22.69 11.57 7.40
C ALA A 255 22.03 11.15 6.08
N THR A 256 21.89 9.84 5.83
CA THR A 256 21.12 9.30 4.70
C THR A 256 19.66 9.75 4.75
N LEU A 257 18.99 9.62 5.90
CA LEU A 257 17.60 10.05 6.05
C LEU A 257 17.46 11.57 5.82
N CYS A 258 18.39 12.38 6.31
CA CYS A 258 18.43 13.83 6.05
C CYS A 258 18.58 14.13 4.55
N ALA A 259 19.48 13.42 3.88
CA ALA A 259 19.75 13.66 2.47
C ALA A 259 18.60 13.26 1.54
N LEU A 260 17.92 12.15 1.83
CA LEU A 260 16.84 11.61 1.00
C LEU A 260 15.47 12.24 1.28
N TYR A 261 15.16 12.52 2.55
CA TYR A 261 13.81 12.95 2.96
C TYR A 261 13.75 14.40 3.47
N GLY A 262 14.88 15.11 3.52
CA GLY A 262 14.92 16.50 3.97
C GLY A 262 14.79 16.68 5.48
N VAL A 263 15.16 15.66 6.29
CA VAL A 263 15.22 15.80 7.75
C VAL A 263 16.19 16.93 8.15
N SER A 264 15.85 17.67 9.22
CA SER A 264 16.50 18.92 9.63
C SER A 264 18.02 18.85 9.71
N LEU A 265 18.69 19.70 8.91
CA LEU A 265 20.14 19.92 8.94
C LEU A 265 20.67 20.30 10.33
N LYS A 266 19.86 20.99 11.14
CA LYS A 266 20.25 21.38 12.51
C LYS A 266 20.54 20.16 13.38
N LYS A 267 19.72 19.11 13.27
CA LYS A 267 19.89 17.86 14.01
C LYS A 267 21.15 17.12 13.57
N LEU A 268 21.44 17.15 12.26
CA LEU A 268 22.67 16.55 11.72
C LEU A 268 23.92 17.30 12.21
N GLN A 269 23.90 18.64 12.21
CA GLN A 269 25.01 19.47 12.68
C GLN A 269 25.30 19.28 14.17
N GLN A 270 24.26 19.13 15.00
CA GLN A 270 24.42 18.84 16.44
C GLN A 270 25.13 17.50 16.70
N MET A 271 24.87 16.49 15.86
CA MET A 271 25.47 15.16 16.02
C MET A 271 26.85 15.04 15.35
N MET A 272 27.17 15.95 14.44
CA MET A 272 28.43 15.97 13.71
C MET A 272 29.07 17.38 13.76
N PRO A 273 29.47 17.86 14.96
CA PRO A 273 29.93 19.24 15.14
C PRO A 273 31.22 19.57 14.35
N ASN A 274 32.04 18.55 14.08
CA ASN A 274 33.32 18.69 13.38
C ASN A 274 33.21 18.57 11.85
N GLU A 275 32.00 18.36 11.31
CA GLU A 275 31.74 18.21 9.89
C GLU A 275 30.72 19.25 9.44
N ASN A 276 30.83 19.72 8.19
CA ASN A 276 29.84 20.60 7.61
C ASN A 276 28.62 19.77 7.15
N ALA A 277 27.49 19.86 7.86
CA ALA A 277 26.30 19.07 7.58
C ALA A 277 25.77 19.25 6.15
N ALA A 278 25.90 20.43 5.55
CA ALA A 278 25.47 20.69 4.18
C ALA A 278 26.35 19.95 3.16
N GLN A 279 27.68 19.96 3.36
CA GLN A 279 28.62 19.22 2.51
C GLN A 279 28.40 17.71 2.62
N VAL A 280 28.15 17.20 3.84
CA VAL A 280 27.79 15.80 4.07
C VAL A 280 26.54 15.42 3.27
N VAL A 281 25.47 16.21 3.40
CA VAL A 281 24.22 15.95 2.67
C VAL A 281 24.45 15.98 1.16
N GLN A 282 25.28 16.89 0.66
CA GLN A 282 25.58 16.97 -0.77
C GLN A 282 26.36 15.75 -1.27
N ARG A 283 27.36 15.26 -0.50
CA ARG A 283 28.08 14.02 -0.81
C ARG A 283 27.13 12.82 -0.86
N ILE A 284 26.23 12.70 0.11
CA ILE A 284 25.22 11.63 0.13
C ILE A 284 24.26 11.74 -1.06
N LYS A 285 23.75 12.94 -1.37
CA LYS A 285 22.88 13.14 -2.54
C LYS A 285 23.57 12.76 -3.85
N LYS A 286 24.87 13.06 -3.99
CA LYS A 286 25.69 12.60 -5.11
C LYS A 286 25.84 11.08 -5.10
N PHE A 287 26.06 10.47 -3.94
CA PHE A 287 26.13 9.02 -3.80
C PHE A 287 24.84 8.31 -4.24
N PHE A 288 23.66 8.83 -3.90
CA PHE A 288 22.37 8.28 -4.34
C PHE A 288 21.88 8.79 -5.70
N GLY A 289 22.69 9.56 -6.45
CA GLY A 289 22.30 10.05 -7.77
C GLY A 289 21.06 10.96 -7.78
N VAL A 290 20.76 11.62 -6.65
CA VAL A 290 19.50 12.37 -6.44
C VAL A 290 19.30 13.42 -7.53
N ARG A 291 20.33 14.21 -7.84
CA ARG A 291 20.27 15.29 -8.82
C ARG A 291 19.98 14.74 -10.23
N GLU A 292 20.60 13.63 -10.58
CA GLU A 292 20.55 13.08 -11.93
C GLU A 292 19.18 12.44 -12.18
N ARG A 293 18.67 11.69 -11.18
CA ARG A 293 17.32 11.16 -11.23
C ARG A 293 16.26 12.27 -11.25
N THR A 294 16.43 13.31 -10.43
CA THR A 294 15.47 14.42 -10.39
C THR A 294 15.38 15.16 -11.73
N LYS A 295 16.49 15.35 -12.44
CA LYS A 295 16.47 15.92 -13.79
C LYS A 295 15.66 15.09 -14.78
N ILE A 296 15.69 13.77 -14.67
CA ILE A 296 14.89 12.88 -15.52
C ILE A 296 13.41 13.07 -15.17
N LEU A 297 13.05 12.97 -13.87
CA LEU A 297 11.68 13.14 -13.41
C LEU A 297 11.09 14.49 -13.81
N ARG A 298 11.88 15.57 -13.74
CA ARG A 298 11.45 16.92 -14.19
C ARG A 298 11.16 16.97 -15.68
N ARG A 299 11.95 16.29 -16.52
CA ARG A 299 11.67 16.20 -17.96
C ARG A 299 10.37 15.45 -18.22
N ASP A 300 10.14 14.36 -17.49
CA ASP A 300 8.89 13.59 -17.61
C ASP A 300 7.67 14.46 -17.28
N ILE A 301 7.77 15.27 -16.22
CA ILE A 301 6.73 16.24 -15.82
C ILE A 301 6.49 17.28 -16.92
N VAL A 302 7.55 17.90 -17.44
CA VAL A 302 7.42 18.94 -18.48
C VAL A 302 6.78 18.39 -19.76
N ASN A 303 7.11 17.15 -20.11
CA ASN A 303 6.64 16.54 -21.36
C ASN A 303 5.23 15.97 -21.24
N ASN A 304 4.85 15.41 -20.08
CA ASN A 304 3.63 14.62 -19.92
C ASN A 304 2.65 15.18 -18.87
N SER A 305 3.00 16.26 -18.17
CA SER A 305 2.27 16.80 -17.01
C SER A 305 2.10 15.80 -15.84
N VAL A 306 2.80 14.66 -15.89
CA VAL A 306 2.77 13.60 -14.88
C VAL A 306 4.17 13.00 -14.76
N PHE A 307 4.47 12.38 -13.62
CA PHE A 307 5.63 11.49 -13.51
C PHE A 307 5.26 10.19 -12.85
N TYR A 308 6.05 9.17 -13.17
CA TYR A 308 5.81 7.82 -12.74
C TYR A 308 6.89 7.38 -11.75
N ASN A 309 6.54 6.44 -10.88
CA ASN A 309 7.57 5.66 -10.20
C ASN A 309 8.24 4.66 -11.17
N TYR A 310 9.14 3.81 -10.66
CA TYR A 310 9.86 2.87 -11.51
C TYR A 310 8.95 1.92 -12.30
N PHE A 311 7.81 1.52 -11.74
CA PHE A 311 6.91 0.53 -12.31
C PHE A 311 5.74 1.13 -13.11
N GLY A 312 5.71 2.44 -13.31
CA GLY A 312 4.66 3.11 -14.08
C GLY A 312 3.47 3.61 -13.25
N ARG A 313 3.57 3.65 -11.92
CA ARG A 313 2.53 4.24 -11.08
C ARG A 313 2.50 5.76 -11.27
N ASN A 314 1.34 6.31 -11.64
CA ASN A 314 1.18 7.77 -11.78
C ASN A 314 1.19 8.47 -10.41
N LEU A 315 2.12 9.40 -10.21
CA LEU A 315 2.26 10.14 -8.96
C LEU A 315 1.76 11.57 -9.09
N LYS A 316 1.01 12.02 -8.08
CA LYS A 316 0.55 13.41 -8.00
C LYS A 316 1.75 14.34 -7.89
N PHE A 317 1.81 15.27 -8.82
CA PHE A 317 2.81 16.33 -8.88
C PHE A 317 2.17 17.67 -8.49
N ASP A 318 3.00 18.53 -7.91
CA ASP A 318 2.70 19.93 -7.65
C ASP A 318 3.92 20.72 -8.14
N GLU A 319 3.70 21.77 -8.93
CA GLU A 319 4.75 22.49 -9.68
C GLU A 319 5.89 22.98 -8.77
N GLU A 320 5.56 23.32 -7.54
CA GLU A 320 6.47 23.91 -6.56
C GLU A 320 7.27 22.89 -5.73
N LEU A 321 7.16 21.59 -6.00
CA LEU A 321 7.86 20.58 -5.19
C LEU A 321 9.37 20.75 -5.31
N ALA A 322 10.05 20.86 -4.17
CA ALA A 322 11.51 20.86 -4.15
C ALA A 322 12.07 19.51 -4.66
N ASP A 323 13.25 19.54 -5.29
CA ASP A 323 13.87 18.36 -5.93
C ASP A 323 14.02 17.14 -5.01
N HIS A 324 14.35 17.37 -3.74
CA HIS A 324 14.47 16.30 -2.75
C HIS A 324 13.11 15.65 -2.43
N VAL A 325 12.02 16.42 -2.47
CA VAL A 325 10.66 15.88 -2.27
C VAL A 325 10.25 15.04 -3.48
N LEU A 326 10.57 15.50 -4.69
CA LEU A 326 10.30 14.76 -5.92
C LEU A 326 11.02 13.40 -5.92
N PHE A 327 12.32 13.41 -5.63
CA PHE A 327 13.11 12.18 -5.49
C PHE A 327 12.58 11.27 -4.37
N SER A 328 12.28 11.82 -3.20
CA SER A 328 11.71 11.07 -2.07
C SER A 328 10.41 10.37 -2.47
N ARG A 329 9.47 11.08 -3.14
CA ARG A 329 8.20 10.49 -3.57
C ARG A 329 8.42 9.35 -4.55
N PHE A 330 9.32 9.54 -5.51
CA PHE A 330 9.71 8.50 -6.46
C PHE A 330 10.23 7.25 -5.75
N VAL A 331 11.17 7.41 -4.81
CA VAL A 331 11.76 6.30 -4.05
C VAL A 331 10.72 5.61 -3.18
N GLN A 332 9.93 6.35 -2.42
CA GLN A 332 8.90 5.80 -1.53
C GLN A 332 7.84 5.05 -2.31
N SER A 333 7.38 5.60 -3.43
CA SER A 333 6.39 4.95 -4.29
C SER A 333 6.93 3.68 -4.93
N THR A 334 8.16 3.73 -5.43
CA THR A 334 8.83 2.53 -5.97
C THR A 334 9.02 1.48 -4.87
N ALA A 335 9.36 1.87 -3.65
CA ALA A 335 9.52 0.96 -2.52
C ALA A 335 8.23 0.23 -2.16
N VAL A 336 7.07 0.91 -2.20
CA VAL A 336 5.77 0.26 -1.97
C VAL A 336 5.52 -0.83 -3.02
N ASP A 337 5.84 -0.58 -4.30
CA ASP A 337 5.69 -1.61 -5.33
C ASP A 337 6.65 -2.78 -5.15
N VAL A 338 7.92 -2.50 -4.81
CA VAL A 338 8.89 -3.56 -4.49
C VAL A 338 8.38 -4.42 -3.33
N SER A 339 7.86 -3.81 -2.27
CA SER A 339 7.41 -4.57 -1.10
C SER A 339 6.24 -5.48 -1.44
N MET A 340 5.26 -4.98 -2.18
CA MET A 340 4.07 -5.75 -2.56
C MET A 340 4.37 -6.85 -3.57
N LEU A 341 5.26 -6.60 -4.55
CA LEU A 341 5.75 -7.65 -5.45
C LEU A 341 6.47 -8.74 -4.66
N GLY A 342 7.30 -8.36 -3.68
CA GLY A 342 7.97 -9.33 -2.84
C GLY A 342 7.03 -10.12 -1.93
N PHE A 343 6.06 -9.47 -1.31
CA PHE A 343 5.02 -10.17 -0.55
C PHE A 343 4.24 -11.14 -1.43
N CYS A 344 3.96 -10.77 -2.69
CA CYS A 344 3.33 -11.67 -3.64
C CYS A 344 4.22 -12.88 -3.94
N GLN A 345 5.52 -12.68 -4.22
CA GLN A 345 6.47 -13.78 -4.44
C GLN A 345 6.57 -14.70 -3.23
N LEU A 346 6.65 -14.14 -2.02
CA LEU A 346 6.68 -14.89 -0.77
C LEU A 346 5.42 -15.77 -0.61
N LEU A 347 4.24 -15.19 -0.81
CA LEU A 347 2.95 -15.88 -0.68
C LEU A 347 2.61 -16.82 -1.86
N GLU A 348 3.35 -16.75 -2.97
CA GLU A 348 3.18 -17.62 -4.14
C GLU A 348 4.32 -18.65 -4.28
N SER A 349 5.35 -18.58 -3.42
CA SER A 349 6.50 -19.47 -3.44
C SER A 349 6.08 -20.93 -3.29
N ASN A 350 6.49 -21.78 -4.23
CA ASN A 350 6.20 -23.22 -4.17
C ASN A 350 6.79 -23.88 -2.91
N GLU A 351 7.95 -23.40 -2.43
CA GLU A 351 8.58 -23.87 -1.20
C GLU A 351 7.68 -23.63 0.01
N LEU A 352 6.93 -22.52 -0.01
CA LEU A 352 6.05 -22.10 1.08
C LEU A 352 4.57 -22.45 0.86
N LYS A 353 4.18 -22.97 -0.32
CA LYS A 353 2.77 -23.36 -0.60
C LYS A 353 2.25 -24.46 0.32
N THR A 354 3.13 -25.29 0.85
CA THR A 354 2.77 -26.34 1.82
C THR A 354 2.64 -25.82 3.24
N ALA A 355 3.04 -24.56 3.46
CA ALA A 355 2.90 -23.90 4.73
C ALA A 355 1.50 -23.31 4.88
N ASP A 356 0.84 -23.62 5.99
CA ASP A 356 -0.46 -23.04 6.38
C ASP A 356 -0.24 -21.58 6.82
N ILE A 357 0.29 -20.77 5.88
CA ILE A 357 0.65 -19.37 6.09
C ILE A 357 -0.60 -18.53 5.95
N ARG A 358 -0.86 -17.74 6.98
CA ARG A 358 -1.99 -16.82 7.03
C ARG A 358 -1.45 -15.40 7.10
N PRO A 359 -1.47 -14.64 6.00
CA PRO A 359 -1.08 -13.24 6.06
C PRO A 359 -2.16 -12.45 6.79
N LEU A 360 -1.76 -11.67 7.80
CA LEU A 360 -2.67 -10.96 8.69
C LEU A 360 -2.71 -9.46 8.37
N PHE A 361 -1.54 -8.84 8.20
CA PHE A 361 -1.43 -7.40 8.00
C PHE A 361 -0.25 -7.04 7.10
N VAL A 362 -0.44 -6.01 6.27
CA VAL A 362 0.64 -5.28 5.60
C VAL A 362 0.99 -4.03 6.44
N LEU A 363 2.29 -3.84 6.66
CA LEU A 363 2.91 -2.79 7.46
C LEU A 363 3.94 -2.03 6.61
N HIS A 364 3.48 -1.25 5.63
CA HIS A 364 4.37 -0.58 4.66
C HIS A 364 5.32 -1.55 3.94
N ASP A 365 6.54 -1.72 4.43
CA ASP A 365 7.59 -2.61 3.96
C ASP A 365 7.71 -3.92 4.77
N ALA A 366 6.77 -4.19 5.67
CA ALA A 366 6.66 -5.46 6.37
C ALA A 366 5.32 -6.18 6.15
N LEU A 367 5.31 -7.50 6.33
CA LEU A 367 4.14 -8.38 6.30
C LEU A 367 4.09 -9.18 7.59
N ILE A 368 2.95 -9.11 8.31
CA ILE A 368 2.69 -9.96 9.47
C ILE A 368 2.02 -11.24 8.99
N LEU A 369 2.60 -12.37 9.41
CA LEU A 369 2.16 -13.72 9.06
C LEU A 369 1.90 -14.52 10.34
N GLU A 370 0.89 -15.37 10.29
CA GLU A 370 0.79 -16.54 11.17
C GLU A 370 1.22 -17.78 10.39
N LEU A 371 2.01 -18.65 11.03
CA LEU A 371 2.44 -19.93 10.45
C LEU A 371 2.85 -20.94 11.54
N PRO A 372 2.83 -22.26 11.26
CA PRO A 372 3.38 -23.29 12.14
C PRO A 372 4.84 -23.06 12.54
N PHE A 373 5.19 -23.31 13.82
CA PHE A 373 6.56 -23.14 14.34
C PHE A 373 7.62 -23.86 13.49
N LYS A 374 7.30 -25.08 13.04
CA LYS A 374 8.18 -25.92 12.22
C LYS A 374 8.57 -25.29 10.87
N GLN A 375 7.83 -24.28 10.40
CA GLN A 375 8.06 -23.62 9.11
C GLN A 375 8.83 -22.30 9.23
N ILE A 376 9.08 -21.79 10.43
CA ILE A 376 9.80 -20.53 10.63
C ILE A 376 11.21 -20.59 10.04
N SER A 377 11.94 -21.69 10.24
CA SER A 377 13.30 -21.85 9.71
C SER A 377 13.33 -21.80 8.17
N MET A 378 12.35 -22.43 7.53
CA MET A 378 12.22 -22.41 6.07
C MET A 378 11.91 -21.00 5.55
N VAL A 379 10.99 -20.28 6.20
CA VAL A 379 10.70 -18.88 5.84
C VAL A 379 11.93 -17.99 6.04
N ARG A 380 12.71 -18.20 7.10
CA ARG A 380 13.98 -17.49 7.32
C ARG A 380 15.00 -17.76 6.22
N GLU A 381 15.17 -19.02 5.83
CA GLU A 381 16.07 -19.41 4.75
C GLU A 381 15.66 -18.75 3.43
N TYR A 382 14.37 -18.81 3.07
CA TYR A 382 13.83 -18.12 1.91
C TYR A 382 14.04 -16.60 1.97
N CYS A 383 13.83 -15.96 3.12
CA CYS A 383 14.06 -14.53 3.30
C CYS A 383 15.54 -14.13 3.22
N ASN A 384 16.45 -15.01 3.64
CA ASN A 384 17.89 -14.77 3.63
C ASN A 384 18.50 -14.79 2.21
N THR A 385 17.92 -15.54 1.27
CA THR A 385 18.33 -15.47 -0.15
C THR A 385 17.93 -14.14 -0.80
N GLY A 386 16.90 -13.50 -0.22
CA GLY A 386 16.36 -12.23 -0.68
C GLY A 386 15.38 -12.42 -1.84
N ILE A 387 14.51 -11.42 -2.00
CA ILE A 387 13.51 -11.39 -3.05
C ILE A 387 14.08 -10.65 -4.25
N THR A 388 14.08 -11.32 -5.40
CA THR A 388 14.56 -10.72 -6.65
C THR A 388 13.38 -10.13 -7.42
N ILE A 389 13.43 -8.81 -7.60
CA ILE A 389 12.49 -8.09 -8.46
C ILE A 389 13.16 -7.91 -9.81
N GLU A 390 12.51 -8.42 -10.85
CA GLU A 390 12.99 -8.36 -12.22
C GLU A 390 13.36 -6.92 -12.61
N GLN A 391 14.49 -6.76 -13.29
CA GLN A 391 15.02 -5.47 -13.76
C GLN A 391 15.41 -4.46 -12.65
N PHE A 392 15.13 -4.76 -11.37
CA PHE A 392 15.40 -3.85 -10.27
C PHE A 392 16.49 -4.36 -9.31
N GLY A 393 16.47 -5.65 -8.96
CA GLY A 393 17.53 -6.28 -8.16
C GLY A 393 17.00 -7.14 -7.01
N THR A 394 17.92 -7.61 -6.17
CA THR A 394 17.62 -8.47 -5.02
C THR A 394 17.56 -7.68 -3.72
N PHE A 395 16.49 -7.91 -2.95
CA PHE A 395 16.20 -7.21 -1.70
C PHE A 395 16.16 -8.21 -0.55
N PRO A 396 17.05 -8.08 0.46
CA PRO A 396 17.04 -8.96 1.61
C PRO A 396 15.91 -8.61 2.57
N LEU A 397 15.40 -9.64 3.24
CA LEU A 397 14.35 -9.53 4.24
C LEU A 397 14.84 -10.05 5.58
N GLU A 398 14.28 -9.53 6.66
CA GLU A 398 14.47 -10.02 8.01
C GLU A 398 13.17 -10.61 8.55
N VAL A 399 13.29 -11.68 9.34
CA VAL A 399 12.15 -12.32 10.02
C VAL A 399 12.27 -12.10 11.52
N LYS A 400 11.25 -11.50 12.13
CA LYS A 400 11.16 -11.23 13.56
C LYS A 400 9.94 -11.90 14.16
N MET A 401 10.05 -12.37 15.41
CA MET A 401 8.87 -12.78 16.17
C MET A 401 8.08 -11.54 16.59
N VAL A 402 6.76 -11.62 16.57
CA VAL A 402 5.90 -10.60 17.18
C VAL A 402 5.63 -11.03 18.62
N GLU A 403 6.30 -10.37 19.57
CA GLU A 403 6.30 -10.69 21.01
C GLU A 403 5.62 -9.63 21.88
#